data_AF-A0A6J8EXZ8-F1
#
_entry.id   AF-A0A6J8EXZ8-F1
#
_cell.length_a   1.000
_cell.length_b   1.000
_cell.length_c   1.000
_cell.angle_alpha   90.00
_cell.angle_beta   90.00
_cell.angle_gamma   90.00
#
_symmetry.space_group_name_H-M   'P 1'
#
loop_
_entity.id
_entity.type
_entity.pdbx_description
1 polymer ?
#
loop_
_entity_poly.entity_id
_entity_poly.type
_entity_poly.pdbx_seq_one_letter_code
_entity_poly.pdbx_strand_id
1 'polypeptide(L)'
;MDALSGSHPKMNWEATDLVTAWKSFQQHTECWFAGPLAKTSEAQKCNYLMIWIGNKGRDIYSTWDLSEDDKKKLEVYYQNFEKHVRPKSNKIYSRYNFLSRVQKDIDTFEEYLTDLKILVKDCGYATPEEMVRDAIVFGTKDHKVREKCITEGSELSLEKAINFARTYELSKAQLKTMESEDKTINMLNSSV
;
A
#
# COMPACT_ATOMS: atom_id res chain seq x y z
N MET A 1 -10.64 -33.23 -20.36
CA MET A 1 -10.26 -31.83 -20.01
C MET A 1 -11.41 -31.12 -19.28
N ASP A 2 -12.33 -31.87 -18.65
CA ASP A 2 -13.63 -31.34 -18.23
C ASP A 2 -13.68 -30.85 -16.77
N ALA A 3 -12.64 -31.10 -15.98
CA ALA A 3 -12.63 -30.77 -14.55
C ALA A 3 -12.35 -29.29 -14.20
N LEU A 4 -12.01 -28.45 -15.19
CA LEU A 4 -11.67 -27.02 -14.99
C LEU A 4 -12.53 -26.06 -15.83
N SER A 5 -13.63 -26.56 -16.42
CA SER A 5 -14.51 -25.75 -17.24
C SER A 5 -15.17 -24.66 -16.36
N GLY A 6 -14.74 -23.42 -16.53
CA GLY A 6 -15.27 -22.24 -15.81
C GLY A 6 -14.29 -21.55 -14.85
N SER A 7 -13.15 -22.16 -14.50
CA SER A 7 -12.17 -21.56 -13.58
C SER A 7 -10.96 -20.95 -14.28
N HIS A 8 -11.10 -20.52 -15.53
CA HIS A 8 -9.99 -19.89 -16.25
C HIS A 8 -9.80 -18.43 -15.80
N PRO A 9 -8.57 -17.89 -15.84
CA PRO A 9 -8.32 -16.50 -15.52
C PRO A 9 -9.14 -15.58 -16.42
N LYS A 10 -9.62 -14.47 -15.85
CA LYS A 10 -10.33 -13.43 -16.61
C LYS A 10 -10.04 -12.07 -15.99
N MET A 11 -9.52 -11.15 -16.80
CA MET A 11 -9.25 -9.79 -16.34
C MET A 11 -10.55 -9.00 -16.20
N ASN A 12 -10.77 -8.37 -15.04
CA ASN A 12 -11.90 -7.46 -14.82
C ASN A 12 -11.49 -6.02 -15.12
N TRP A 13 -11.73 -5.59 -16.35
CA TRP A 13 -11.40 -4.23 -16.82
C TRP A 13 -12.36 -3.13 -16.35
N GLU A 14 -13.43 -3.49 -15.66
CA GLU A 14 -14.43 -2.56 -15.10
C GLU A 14 -14.29 -2.42 -13.57
N ALA A 15 -13.22 -2.98 -13.00
CA ALA A 15 -12.93 -2.83 -11.58
C ALA A 15 -12.58 -1.37 -11.22
N THR A 16 -13.06 -0.93 -10.06
CA THR A 16 -12.74 0.40 -9.50
C THR A 16 -11.25 0.57 -9.18
N ASP A 17 -10.59 -0.52 -8.78
CA ASP A 17 -9.14 -0.62 -8.61
C ASP A 17 -8.56 -1.59 -9.64
N LEU A 18 -8.14 -1.05 -10.77
CA LEU A 18 -7.53 -1.82 -11.86
C LEU A 18 -6.18 -2.45 -11.48
N VAL A 19 -5.46 -1.89 -10.50
CA VAL A 19 -4.18 -2.45 -10.05
C VAL A 19 -4.40 -3.73 -9.28
N THR A 20 -5.33 -3.70 -8.33
CA THR A 20 -5.68 -4.89 -7.55
C THR A 20 -6.30 -5.96 -8.45
N ALA A 21 -7.20 -5.57 -9.36
CA ALA A 21 -7.78 -6.50 -10.34
C ALA A 21 -6.70 -7.15 -11.23
N TRP A 22 -5.71 -6.37 -11.68
CA TRP A 22 -4.59 -6.88 -12.45
C TRP A 22 -3.73 -7.88 -11.66
N LYS A 23 -3.36 -7.55 -10.41
CA LYS A 23 -2.57 -8.44 -9.55
C LYS A 23 -3.28 -9.77 -9.32
N SER A 24 -4.58 -9.73 -9.01
CA SER A 24 -5.38 -10.95 -8.84
C SER A 24 -5.47 -11.77 -10.13
N PHE A 25 -5.62 -11.11 -11.28
CA PHE A 25 -5.61 -11.77 -12.59
C PHE A 25 -4.26 -12.44 -12.88
N GLN A 26 -3.15 -11.70 -12.73
CA GLN A 26 -1.79 -12.21 -12.95
C GLN A 26 -1.47 -13.41 -12.04
N GLN A 27 -1.83 -13.33 -10.75
CA GLN A 27 -1.64 -14.46 -9.84
C GLN A 27 -2.42 -15.70 -10.31
N HIS A 28 -3.65 -15.53 -10.80
CA HIS A 28 -4.44 -16.63 -11.30
C HIS A 28 -3.84 -17.23 -12.59
N THR A 29 -3.32 -16.41 -13.52
CA THR A 29 -2.64 -16.91 -14.73
C THR A 29 -1.37 -17.68 -14.36
N GLU A 30 -0.59 -17.21 -13.39
CA GLU A 30 0.58 -17.91 -12.88
C GLU A 30 0.23 -19.28 -12.28
N CYS A 31 -0.84 -19.39 -11.49
CA CYS A 31 -1.31 -20.69 -10.99
C CYS A 31 -1.61 -21.68 -12.13
N TRP A 32 -2.23 -21.21 -13.22
CA TRP A 32 -2.48 -22.05 -14.39
C TRP A 32 -1.19 -22.48 -15.08
N PHE A 33 -0.24 -21.56 -15.24
CA PHE A 33 1.06 -21.84 -15.88
C PHE A 33 2.04 -22.63 -15.01
N ALA A 34 1.83 -22.68 -13.70
CA ALA A 34 2.57 -23.54 -12.78
C ALA A 34 1.91 -24.91 -12.60
N GLY A 35 0.59 -25.01 -12.81
CA GLY A 35 -0.18 -26.24 -12.66
C GLY A 35 -0.63 -26.84 -14.00
N PRO A 36 -1.92 -26.73 -14.38
CA PRO A 36 -2.48 -27.38 -15.56
C PRO A 36 -1.72 -27.16 -16.88
N LEU A 37 -1.07 -26.00 -17.03
CA LEU A 37 -0.34 -25.58 -18.24
C LEU A 37 1.17 -25.49 -18.01
N ALA A 38 1.72 -26.22 -17.03
CA ALA A 38 3.16 -26.21 -16.72
C ALA A 38 4.04 -26.60 -17.90
N LYS A 39 3.59 -27.53 -18.74
CA LYS A 39 4.36 -28.07 -19.89
C LYS A 39 4.21 -27.24 -21.16
N THR A 40 3.42 -26.18 -21.12
CA THR A 40 3.12 -25.36 -22.30
C THR A 40 4.28 -24.41 -22.58
N SER A 41 4.64 -24.21 -23.86
CA SER A 41 5.73 -23.29 -24.22
C SER A 41 5.39 -21.83 -23.87
N GLU A 42 6.41 -21.00 -23.67
CA GLU A 42 6.28 -19.56 -23.42
C GLU A 42 5.36 -18.85 -24.45
N ALA A 43 5.56 -19.12 -25.74
CA ALA A 43 4.72 -18.55 -26.80
C ALA A 43 3.24 -18.97 -26.68
N GLN A 44 2.98 -20.22 -26.28
CA GLN A 44 1.62 -20.68 -26.04
C GLN A 44 1.03 -20.07 -24.76
N LYS A 45 1.82 -19.83 -23.71
CA LYS A 45 1.38 -19.09 -22.51
C LYS A 45 0.96 -17.66 -22.86
N CYS A 46 1.72 -16.99 -23.74
CA CYS A 46 1.33 -15.68 -24.28
C CYS A 46 -0.05 -15.75 -24.98
N ASN A 47 -0.28 -16.77 -25.81
CA ASN A 47 -1.58 -16.97 -26.46
C ASN A 47 -2.72 -17.19 -25.44
N TYR A 48 -2.50 -17.99 -24.39
CA TYR A 48 -3.49 -18.17 -23.32
C TYR A 48 -3.79 -16.86 -22.57
N LEU A 49 -2.76 -16.10 -22.23
CA LEU A 49 -2.92 -14.78 -21.60
C LEU A 49 -3.79 -13.87 -22.49
N MET A 50 -3.54 -13.85 -23.80
CA MET A 50 -4.31 -13.06 -24.77
C MET A 50 -5.76 -13.52 -24.95
N ILE A 51 -6.07 -14.77 -24.67
CA ILE A 51 -7.46 -15.26 -24.60
C ILE A 51 -8.13 -14.72 -23.33
N TRP A 52 -7.47 -14.87 -22.19
CA TRP A 52 -7.99 -14.55 -20.86
C TRP A 52 -8.07 -13.04 -20.54
N ILE A 53 -7.25 -12.23 -21.20
CA ILE A 53 -7.28 -10.77 -21.05
C ILE A 53 -8.54 -10.13 -21.66
N GLY A 54 -9.21 -10.83 -22.58
CA GLY A 54 -10.43 -10.34 -23.24
C GLY A 54 -10.21 -9.23 -24.28
N ASN A 55 -11.30 -8.73 -24.85
CA ASN A 55 -11.27 -7.77 -25.98
C ASN A 55 -10.49 -6.49 -25.65
N LYS A 56 -10.82 -5.82 -24.53
CA LYS A 56 -10.17 -4.58 -24.10
C LYS A 56 -8.65 -4.74 -23.94
N GLY A 57 -8.20 -5.89 -23.42
CA GLY A 57 -6.78 -6.22 -23.33
C GLY A 57 -6.12 -6.41 -24.71
N ARG A 58 -6.83 -7.01 -25.66
CA ARG A 58 -6.34 -7.14 -27.05
C ARG A 58 -6.29 -5.80 -27.77
N ASP A 59 -7.23 -4.90 -27.49
CA ASP A 59 -7.19 -3.53 -28.02
C ASP A 59 -5.94 -2.80 -27.50
N ILE A 60 -5.63 -2.92 -26.20
CA ILE A 60 -4.40 -2.37 -25.61
C ILE A 60 -3.15 -2.98 -26.26
N TYR A 61 -3.11 -4.31 -26.41
CA TYR A 61 -2.00 -5.01 -27.05
C TYR A 61 -1.74 -4.51 -28.48
N SER A 62 -2.79 -4.17 -29.25
CA SER A 62 -2.64 -3.64 -30.61
C SER A 62 -1.89 -2.32 -30.70
N THR A 63 -1.72 -1.62 -29.56
CA THR A 63 -0.96 -0.36 -29.47
C THR A 63 0.54 -0.57 -29.21
N TRP A 64 0.97 -1.81 -28.97
CA TRP A 64 2.35 -2.11 -28.64
C TRP A 64 3.19 -2.33 -29.91
N ASP A 65 4.42 -1.81 -29.89
CA ASP A 65 5.42 -2.12 -30.90
C ASP A 65 6.41 -3.13 -30.31
N LEU A 66 6.17 -4.41 -30.59
CA LEU A 66 6.96 -5.53 -30.06
C LEU A 66 7.68 -6.28 -31.20
N SER A 67 8.93 -6.65 -30.95
CA SER A 67 9.68 -7.54 -31.84
C SER A 67 9.10 -8.97 -31.85
N GLU A 68 9.44 -9.75 -32.88
CA GLU A 68 9.02 -11.17 -32.96
C GLU A 68 9.58 -12.05 -31.83
N ASP A 69 10.70 -11.63 -31.23
CA ASP A 69 11.26 -12.29 -30.05
C ASP A 69 10.48 -11.93 -28.78
N ASP A 70 10.11 -10.66 -28.62
CA ASP A 70 9.35 -10.18 -27.45
C ASP A 70 7.93 -10.72 -27.41
N LYS A 71 7.31 -10.96 -28.58
CA LYS A 71 6.00 -11.60 -28.68
C LYS A 71 5.95 -13.01 -28.08
N LYS A 72 7.11 -13.64 -27.84
CA LYS A 72 7.23 -14.98 -27.26
C LYS A 72 7.59 -14.97 -25.78
N LYS A 73 7.73 -13.82 -25.14
CA LYS A 73 8.14 -13.70 -23.73
C LYS A 73 6.96 -13.27 -22.88
N LEU A 74 6.50 -14.14 -21.98
CA LEU A 74 5.32 -13.85 -21.15
C LEU A 74 5.54 -12.61 -20.27
N GLU A 75 6.76 -12.45 -19.76
CA GLU A 75 7.16 -11.33 -18.92
C GLU A 75 6.94 -9.96 -19.60
N VAL A 76 7.18 -9.86 -20.91
CA VAL A 76 6.96 -8.61 -21.66
C VAL A 76 5.48 -8.21 -21.64
N TYR A 77 4.58 -9.18 -21.72
CA TYR A 77 3.14 -8.91 -21.68
C TYR A 77 2.72 -8.44 -20.29
N TYR A 78 3.21 -9.10 -19.24
CA TYR A 78 2.92 -8.69 -17.87
C TYR A 78 3.39 -7.26 -17.60
N GLN A 79 4.61 -6.91 -18.01
CA GLN A 79 5.15 -5.55 -17.82
C GLN A 79 4.35 -4.48 -18.56
N ASN A 80 4.00 -4.73 -19.83
CA ASN A 80 3.25 -3.75 -20.61
C ASN A 80 1.81 -3.58 -20.12
N PHE A 81 1.14 -4.67 -19.74
CA PHE A 81 -0.19 -4.58 -19.13
C PHE A 81 -0.13 -3.94 -17.74
N GLU A 82 0.86 -4.28 -16.90
CA GLU A 82 1.06 -3.64 -15.60
C GLU A 82 1.28 -2.13 -15.77
N LYS A 83 2.05 -1.70 -16.77
CA LYS A 83 2.24 -0.29 -17.09
C LYS A 83 0.94 0.41 -17.51
N HIS A 84 0.03 -0.29 -18.18
CA HIS A 84 -1.25 0.24 -18.61
C HIS A 84 -2.28 0.33 -17.47
N VAL A 85 -2.37 -0.73 -16.65
CA VAL A 85 -3.34 -0.85 -15.54
C VAL A 85 -2.89 -0.14 -14.28
N ARG A 86 -1.57 0.08 -14.10
CA ARG A 86 -1.10 1.09 -13.16
C ARG A 86 -1.90 2.33 -13.48
N PRO A 87 -2.57 2.96 -12.50
CA PRO A 87 -3.02 4.31 -12.70
C PRO A 87 -1.80 5.03 -13.26
N LYS A 88 -1.98 5.85 -14.29
CA LYS A 88 -1.06 6.97 -14.47
C LYS A 88 -1.11 7.63 -13.11
N SER A 89 -0.20 7.26 -12.18
CA SER A 89 -0.35 7.54 -10.76
C SER A 89 -0.63 9.01 -10.76
N ASN A 90 -1.84 9.38 -10.36
CA ASN A 90 -2.13 10.79 -10.29
C ASN A 90 -1.36 11.19 -9.06
N LYS A 91 -0.06 11.44 -9.25
CA LYS A 91 0.87 11.74 -8.17
C LYS A 91 0.31 12.90 -7.38
N ILE A 92 -0.40 13.82 -8.04
CA ILE A 92 -1.11 14.92 -7.37
C ILE A 92 -2.19 14.38 -6.44
N TYR A 93 -3.06 13.46 -6.88
CA TYR A 93 -4.09 12.86 -6.02
C TYR A 93 -3.51 11.97 -4.91
N SER A 94 -2.51 11.14 -5.20
CA SER A 94 -1.83 10.33 -4.17
C SER A 94 -1.15 11.22 -3.13
N ARG A 95 -0.48 12.28 -3.57
CA ARG A 95 0.12 13.29 -2.69
C ARG A 95 -0.94 14.06 -1.91
N TYR A 96 -2.08 14.37 -2.52
CA TYR A 96 -3.21 14.97 -1.81
C TYR A 96 -3.70 14.07 -0.68
N ASN A 97 -3.92 12.77 -0.93
CA ASN A 97 -4.34 11.82 0.10
C ASN A 97 -3.30 11.69 1.22
N PHE A 98 -2.01 11.62 0.85
CA PHE A 98 -0.90 11.58 1.79
C PHE A 98 -0.84 12.84 2.67
N LEU A 99 -0.86 14.03 2.06
CA LEU A 99 -0.75 15.31 2.76
C LEU A 99 -2.01 15.65 3.57
N SER A 100 -3.17 15.11 3.18
CA SER A 100 -4.44 15.30 3.92
C SER A 100 -4.59 14.32 5.08
N ARG A 101 -3.74 13.29 5.18
CA ARG A 101 -3.78 12.32 6.27
C ARG A 101 -3.19 12.95 7.53
N VAL A 102 -4.05 13.18 8.53
CA VAL A 102 -3.67 13.61 9.88
C VAL A 102 -4.17 12.58 10.89
N GLN A 103 -3.46 12.38 12.00
CA GLN A 103 -3.85 11.45 13.06
C GLN A 103 -5.14 11.92 13.72
N LYS A 104 -6.20 11.11 13.68
CA LYS A 104 -7.47 11.44 14.34
C LYS A 104 -7.40 11.14 15.83
N ASP A 105 -8.28 11.72 16.62
CA ASP A 105 -8.34 11.50 18.07
C ASP A 105 -8.47 10.01 18.43
N ILE A 106 -9.24 9.27 17.63
CA ILE A 106 -9.48 7.84 17.78
C ILE A 106 -8.33 6.96 17.27
N ASP A 107 -7.47 7.47 16.38
CA ASP A 107 -6.43 6.67 15.75
C ASP A 107 -5.26 6.48 16.72
N THR A 108 -4.76 5.26 16.85
CA THR A 108 -3.45 5.01 17.47
C THR A 108 -2.33 5.57 16.58
N PHE A 109 -1.14 5.78 17.15
CA PHE A 109 0.00 6.20 16.35
C PHE A 109 0.42 5.14 15.32
N GLU A 110 0.32 3.85 15.65
CA GLU A 110 0.68 2.77 14.71
C GLU A 110 -0.23 2.69 13.49
N GLU A 111 -1.55 2.87 13.67
CA GLU A 111 -2.49 2.93 12.55
C GLU A 111 -2.17 4.10 11.62
N TYR A 112 -1.95 5.28 12.20
CA TYR A 112 -1.57 6.48 11.46
C TYR A 112 -0.25 6.29 10.69
N LEU A 113 0.79 5.75 11.34
CA LEU A 113 2.07 5.48 10.71
C LEU A 113 1.95 4.47 9.56
N THR A 114 1.15 3.43 9.75
CA THR A 114 0.90 2.40 8.74
C THR A 114 0.26 3.01 7.50
N ASP A 115 -0.77 3.84 7.67
CA ASP A 115 -1.41 4.55 6.57
C ASP A 115 -0.43 5.44 5.81
N LEU A 116 0.39 6.23 6.51
CA LEU A 116 1.39 7.09 5.87
C LEU A 116 2.38 6.28 5.02
N LYS A 117 2.87 5.15 5.54
CA LYS A 117 3.79 4.24 4.82
C LYS A 117 3.14 3.57 3.61
N ILE A 118 1.83 3.37 3.62
CA ILE A 118 1.10 2.85 2.46
C ILE A 118 0.94 3.96 1.42
N LEU A 119 0.40 5.12 1.83
CA LEU A 119 0.09 6.25 0.95
C LEU A 119 1.32 6.81 0.24
N VAL A 120 2.47 6.88 0.91
CA VAL A 120 3.69 7.46 0.32
C VAL A 120 4.22 6.66 -0.88
N LYS A 121 3.94 5.35 -0.97
CA LYS A 121 4.42 4.46 -2.05
C LYS A 121 3.98 4.93 -3.43
N ASP A 122 2.78 5.49 -3.52
CA ASP A 122 2.18 5.93 -4.78
C ASP A 122 2.44 7.40 -5.12
N CYS A 123 3.08 8.15 -4.20
CA CYS A 123 3.30 9.60 -4.32
C CYS A 123 4.46 9.96 -5.26
N GLY A 124 5.37 9.02 -5.52
CA GLY A 124 6.54 9.24 -6.38
C GLY A 124 7.47 10.35 -5.88
N TYR A 125 7.66 10.43 -4.56
CA TYR A 125 8.70 11.27 -3.96
C TYR A 125 10.07 10.59 -4.07
N ALA A 126 11.13 11.37 -4.25
CA ALA A 126 12.50 10.85 -4.28
C ALA A 126 12.96 10.41 -2.87
N THR A 127 12.49 11.10 -1.83
CA THR A 127 12.83 10.85 -0.42
C THR A 127 11.55 10.54 0.38
N PRO A 128 10.91 9.37 0.16
CA PRO A 128 9.64 9.04 0.81
C PRO A 128 9.75 9.01 2.35
N GLU A 129 10.91 8.66 2.90
CA GLU A 129 11.13 8.66 4.36
C GLU A 129 11.10 10.06 4.97
N GLU A 130 11.70 11.05 4.30
CA GLU A 130 11.62 12.46 4.72
C GLU A 130 10.19 12.97 4.68
N MET A 131 9.44 12.60 3.63
CA MET A 131 8.04 12.99 3.52
C MET A 131 7.19 12.39 4.65
N VAL A 132 7.41 11.12 5.00
CA VAL A 132 6.72 10.48 6.14
C VAL A 132 7.11 11.14 7.46
N ARG A 133 8.40 11.47 7.67
CA ARG A 133 8.86 12.21 8.85
C ARG A 133 8.10 13.52 8.99
N ASP A 134 8.05 14.31 7.92
CA ASP A 134 7.39 15.61 7.92
C ASP A 134 5.88 15.48 8.17
N ALA A 135 5.23 14.48 7.55
CA ALA A 135 3.82 14.17 7.80
C ALA A 135 3.55 13.76 9.25
N ILE A 136 4.46 13.05 9.92
CA ILE A 136 4.34 12.76 11.36
C ILE A 136 4.35 14.06 12.17
N VAL A 137 5.29 14.97 11.90
CA VAL A 137 5.42 16.24 12.64
C VAL A 137 4.19 17.13 12.46
N PHE A 138 3.71 17.26 11.22
CA PHE A 138 2.56 18.14 10.92
C PHE A 138 1.24 17.51 11.34
N GLY A 139 1.04 16.23 11.04
CA GLY A 139 -0.25 15.56 11.19
C GLY A 139 -0.46 14.82 12.52
N THR A 140 0.52 14.78 13.44
CA THR A 140 0.27 14.20 14.78
C THR A 140 -0.79 15.00 15.56
N LYS A 141 -1.62 14.29 16.33
CA LYS A 141 -2.62 14.91 17.23
C LYS A 141 -2.01 15.45 18.52
N ASP A 142 -0.83 14.96 18.89
CA ASP A 142 -0.21 15.27 20.18
C ASP A 142 0.82 16.41 20.05
N HIS A 143 0.49 17.57 20.60
CA HIS A 143 1.35 18.77 20.53
C HIS A 143 2.78 18.54 21.05
N LYS A 144 2.92 17.74 22.13
CA LYS A 144 4.23 17.44 22.72
C LYS A 144 5.13 16.63 21.79
N VAL A 145 4.56 15.75 20.96
CA VAL A 145 5.31 15.03 19.93
C VAL A 145 5.83 16.02 18.89
N ARG A 146 4.96 16.91 18.39
CA ARG A 146 5.33 17.95 17.43
C ARG A 146 6.44 18.86 17.96
N GLU A 147 6.30 19.37 19.17
CA GLU A 147 7.28 20.22 19.84
C GLU A 147 8.65 19.53 19.96
N LYS A 148 8.66 18.27 20.41
CA LYS A 148 9.89 17.49 20.55
C LYS A 148 10.58 17.25 19.21
N CYS A 149 9.81 16.94 18.16
CA CYS A 149 10.36 16.76 16.82
C CYS A 149 10.97 18.07 16.26
N ILE A 150 10.29 19.21 16.42
CA ILE A 150 10.81 20.52 15.96
C ILE A 150 12.12 20.87 16.69
N THR A 151 12.25 20.50 17.97
CA THR A 151 13.44 20.77 18.78
C THR A 151 14.69 20.05 18.27
N GLU A 152 14.57 18.87 17.66
CA GLU A 152 15.71 18.17 17.04
C GLU A 152 16.24 18.90 15.79
N GLY A 153 15.43 19.77 15.16
CA GLY A 153 15.82 20.54 13.99
C GLY A 153 16.36 19.66 12.84
N SER A 154 17.55 20.01 12.34
CA SER A 154 18.21 19.33 11.23
C SER A 154 18.58 17.87 11.51
N GLU A 155 18.68 17.48 12.78
CA GLU A 155 19.08 16.13 13.20
C GLU A 155 17.87 15.17 13.33
N LEU A 156 16.68 15.62 12.95
CA LEU A 156 15.47 14.81 13.00
C LEU A 156 15.44 13.78 11.85
N SER A 157 15.58 12.50 12.22
CA SER A 157 15.33 11.37 11.32
C SER A 157 13.90 10.85 11.47
N LEU A 158 13.43 10.09 10.46
CA LEU A 158 12.15 9.38 10.53
C LEU A 158 12.07 8.46 11.76
N GLU A 159 13.15 7.74 12.05
CA GLU A 159 13.22 6.82 13.19
C GLU A 159 13.06 7.57 14.52
N LYS A 160 13.72 8.72 14.70
CA LYS A 160 13.56 9.55 15.90
C LYS A 160 12.11 10.03 16.06
N ALA A 161 11.50 10.52 14.97
CA ALA A 161 10.11 10.98 15.00
C ALA A 161 9.13 9.86 15.39
N ILE A 162 9.32 8.65 14.84
CA ILE A 162 8.54 7.45 15.19
C ILE A 162 8.73 7.11 16.67
N ASN A 163 9.98 7.09 17.16
CA ASN A 163 10.28 6.74 18.54
C ASN A 163 9.65 7.74 19.53
N PHE A 164 9.75 9.04 19.26
CA PHE A 164 9.11 10.04 20.12
C PHE A 164 7.60 9.88 20.19
N ALA A 165 6.94 9.67 19.06
CA ALA A 165 5.50 9.49 19.03
C ALA A 165 5.05 8.22 19.78
N ARG A 166 5.75 7.09 19.57
CA ARG A 166 5.50 5.83 20.28
C ARG A 166 5.70 5.95 21.78
N THR A 167 6.86 6.47 22.20
CA THR A 167 7.17 6.65 23.62
C THR A 167 6.15 7.57 24.27
N TYR A 168 5.75 8.65 23.59
CA TYR A 168 4.75 9.56 24.12
C TYR A 168 3.37 8.92 24.28
N GLU A 169 2.88 8.17 23.28
CA GLU A 169 1.59 7.48 23.35
C GLU A 169 1.59 6.45 24.51
N LEU A 170 2.68 5.70 24.66
CA LEU A 170 2.85 4.76 25.77
C LEU A 170 2.88 5.46 27.13
N SER A 171 3.69 6.52 27.29
CA SER A 171 3.77 7.28 28.53
C SER A 171 2.44 7.91 28.90
N LYS A 172 1.67 8.42 27.92
CA LYS A 172 0.34 8.98 28.14
C LYS A 172 -0.65 7.91 28.64
N ALA A 173 -0.56 6.69 28.13
CA ALA A 173 -1.36 5.57 28.62
C ALA A 173 -0.96 5.18 30.05
N GLN A 174 0.34 5.07 30.34
CA GLN A 174 0.85 4.75 31.68
C GLN A 174 0.44 5.80 32.73
N LEU A 175 0.56 7.09 32.41
CA LEU A 175 0.15 8.18 33.30
C LEU A 175 -1.35 8.13 33.63
N LYS A 176 -2.20 7.83 32.64
CA LYS A 176 -3.64 7.65 32.89
C LYS A 176 -3.94 6.49 33.85
N THR A 177 -3.20 5.39 33.73
CA THR A 177 -3.33 4.26 34.66
C THR A 177 -2.94 4.69 36.07
N MET A 178 -1.80 5.36 36.24
CA MET A 178 -1.35 5.87 37.55
C MET A 178 -2.37 6.83 38.18
N GLU A 179 -2.90 7.79 37.41
CA GLU A 179 -3.93 8.73 37.89
C GLU A 179 -5.22 8.02 38.35
N SER A 180 -5.58 6.90 37.71
CA SER A 180 -6.75 6.12 38.10
C SER A 180 -6.52 5.30 39.38
N GLU A 181 -5.29 4.79 39.57
CA GLU A 181 -4.88 4.07 40.77
C GLU A 181 -4.79 5.03 41.97
N ASP A 182 -4.20 6.21 41.80
CA ASP A 182 -4.10 7.24 42.85
C ASP A 182 -5.47 7.70 43.37
N LYS A 183 -6.46 7.88 42.48
CA LYS A 183 -7.84 8.20 42.88
C LYS A 183 -8.47 7.11 43.73
N THR A 184 -8.19 5.85 43.41
CA THR A 184 -8.71 4.69 44.14
C THR A 184 -8.08 4.60 45.54
N ILE A 185 -6.77 4.80 45.65
CA ILE A 185 -6.04 4.82 46.92
C ILE A 185 -6.58 5.94 47.84
N ASN A 186 -6.78 7.13 47.29
CA ASN A 186 -7.28 8.26 48.06
C ASN A 186 -8.72 8.05 48.57
N MET A 187 -9.59 7.42 47.77
CA MET A 187 -10.96 7.08 48.21
C MET A 187 -11.00 6.05 49.35
N LEU A 188 -10.08 5.07 49.35
CA LEU A 188 -9.95 4.11 50.45
C LEU A 188 -9.49 4.78 51.74
N ASN A 189 -8.52 5.70 51.66
CA ASN A 189 -7.99 6.40 52.82
C ASN A 189 -8.97 7.42 53.43
N SER A 190 -9.93 7.95 52.65
CA SER A 190 -10.96 8.88 53.16
C SER A 190 -12.19 8.20 53.77
N SER A 191 -12.27 6.87 53.69
CA SER A 191 -13.41 6.07 54.15
C SER A 191 -13.15 5.33 55.48
N VAL A 192 -12.02 5.62 56.13
CA VAL A 192 -11.57 5.09 57.43
C VAL A 192 -11.49 6.25 58.42
#